data_AF-A0AAN5D1Y5-F1
#
_entry.id   AF-A0AAN5D1Y5-F1
#
_cell.length_a   1.000
_cell.length_b   1.000
_cell.length_c   1.000
_cell.angle_alpha   90.00
_cell.angle_beta   90.00
_cell.angle_gamma   90.00
#
_symmetry.space_group_name_H-M   'P 1'
#
loop_
_entity.id
_entity.type
_entity.pdbx_description
1 polymer ?
#
loop_
_entity_poly.entity_id
_entity_poly.type
_entity_poly.pdbx_seq_one_letter_code
_entity_poly.pdbx_strand_id
1 'polypeptide(L)'
;RMASDFVLLWEINNATAAQAAGKTESEVFDEGGFKWTARAVQNAFGNTDFSLRCGVDHNGPWKCEGNVQLRYGEHSCNARPFNFHDNNSIWKLDNYDFWTFLTDDMYCFNDKTALEFHIYIISSEGTTWISDPGIFAGPNNMSNVILKIGDGRLHVSKEVLAIHSPVFKTLFFGHVAKKDKAKVRIN
;
A
#
# COMPACT_ATOMS: atom_id res chain seq x y z
N ARG A 1 1.94 -11.75 -8.79
CA ARG A 1 1.33 -10.46 -9.19
C ARG A 1 0.04 -10.30 -8.41
N MET A 2 0.04 -9.46 -7.38
CA MET A 2 -1.18 -8.97 -6.74
C MET A 2 -1.32 -7.51 -7.15
N ALA A 3 -2.51 -7.15 -7.61
CA ALA A 3 -2.90 -5.75 -7.75
C ALA A 3 -3.46 -5.31 -6.39
N SER A 4 -3.14 -4.09 -5.98
CA SER A 4 -3.61 -3.49 -4.73
C SER A 4 -4.13 -2.08 -5.00
N ASP A 5 -5.19 -1.70 -4.31
CA ASP A 5 -5.82 -0.39 -4.42
C ASP A 5 -6.09 0.12 -2.99
N PHE A 6 -5.55 1.30 -2.67
CA PHE A 6 -5.65 1.90 -1.34
C PHE A 6 -5.43 3.42 -1.38
N VAL A 7 -5.82 4.09 -0.30
CA VAL A 7 -5.69 5.54 -0.13
C VAL A 7 -4.78 5.84 1.05
N LEU A 8 -3.76 6.66 0.83
CA LEU A 8 -2.99 7.26 1.92
C LEU A 8 -3.59 8.63 2.26
N LEU A 9 -4.21 8.74 3.43
CA LEU A 9 -4.72 9.99 3.96
C LEU A 9 -3.64 10.67 4.80
N TRP A 10 -3.09 11.78 4.30
CA TRP A 10 -2.14 12.60 5.02
C TRP A 10 -2.82 13.83 5.60
N GLU A 11 -2.95 13.86 6.92
CA GLU A 11 -3.39 15.04 7.67
C GLU A 11 -2.19 15.90 8.05
N ILE A 12 -2.08 17.08 7.43
CA ILE A 12 -1.11 18.11 7.80
C ILE A 12 -1.70 18.88 8.97
N ASN A 13 -1.24 18.57 10.17
CA ASN A 13 -1.54 19.36 11.37
C ASN A 13 -0.66 20.62 11.42
N ASN A 14 -1.19 21.70 12.00
CA ASN A 14 -0.52 23.00 12.09
C ASN A 14 -0.14 23.56 10.71
N ALA A 15 -1.12 23.60 9.79
CA ALA A 15 -0.90 23.96 8.39
C ALA A 15 -0.25 25.34 8.20
N THR A 16 -0.55 26.30 9.09
CA THR A 16 0.08 27.63 9.15
C THR A 16 1.59 27.52 9.39
N ALA A 17 2.02 26.63 10.30
CA ALA A 17 3.45 26.41 10.58
C ALA A 17 4.14 25.71 9.40
N ALA A 18 3.47 24.74 8.77
CA ALA A 18 3.96 24.09 7.55
C ALA A 18 4.13 25.11 6.41
N GLN A 19 3.15 25.99 6.21
CA GLN A 19 3.19 27.04 5.21
C GLN A 19 4.39 27.96 5.43
N ALA A 20 4.59 28.46 6.65
CA ALA A 20 5.73 29.31 7.00
C ALA A 20 7.09 28.63 6.83
N ALA A 21 7.16 27.31 7.06
CA ALA A 21 8.37 26.52 6.85
C ALA A 21 8.69 26.25 5.36
N GLY A 22 7.72 26.44 4.45
CA GLY A 22 7.86 26.18 3.02
C GLY A 22 8.00 24.69 2.67
N LYS A 23 7.79 23.78 3.64
CA LYS A 23 7.84 22.33 3.43
C LYS A 23 7.13 21.59 4.56
N THR A 24 6.62 20.41 4.25
CA THR A 24 6.12 19.44 5.23
C THR A 24 6.25 18.01 4.69
N GLU A 25 6.29 17.03 5.59
CA GLU A 25 6.44 15.60 5.29
C GLU A 25 5.50 14.79 6.18
N SER A 26 4.96 13.71 5.64
CA SER A 26 4.08 12.80 6.38
C SER A 26 4.87 11.87 7.31
N GLU A 27 4.16 11.22 8.21
CA GLU A 27 4.66 9.97 8.79
C GLU A 27 4.74 8.87 7.72
N VAL A 28 5.32 7.72 8.09
CA VAL A 28 5.41 6.56 7.20
C VAL A 28 4.08 5.81 7.18
N PHE A 29 3.52 5.60 6.00
CA PHE A 29 2.41 4.66 5.80
C PHE A 29 2.95 3.28 5.44
N ASP A 30 2.38 2.22 6.01
CA ASP A 30 2.74 0.83 5.69
C ASP A 30 1.54 0.15 5.01
N GLU A 31 1.50 0.21 3.69
CA GLU A 31 0.36 -0.22 2.89
C GLU A 31 0.80 -0.90 1.59
N GLY A 32 0.06 -1.92 1.17
CA GLY A 32 0.36 -2.65 -0.07
C GLY A 32 1.69 -3.42 -0.06
N GLY A 33 2.29 -3.63 1.13
CA GLY A 33 3.61 -4.26 1.29
C GLY A 33 4.79 -3.30 1.10
N PHE A 34 4.54 -1.99 1.11
CA PHE A 34 5.53 -0.95 0.94
C PHE A 34 5.39 0.14 1.99
N LYS A 35 6.50 0.84 2.24
CA LYS A 35 6.53 2.04 3.06
C LYS A 35 6.43 3.27 2.19
N TRP A 36 5.54 4.18 2.57
CA TRP A 36 5.26 5.39 1.82
C TRP A 36 5.51 6.63 2.66
N THR A 37 6.10 7.65 2.05
CA THR A 37 6.26 8.97 2.68
C THR A 37 5.89 10.03 1.67
N ALA A 38 4.90 10.85 2.00
CA ALA A 38 4.47 11.99 1.21
C ALA A 38 5.19 13.25 1.67
N ARG A 39 5.53 14.13 0.73
CA ARG A 39 6.19 15.41 1.01
C ARG A 39 5.64 16.48 0.09
N ALA A 40 5.46 17.69 0.64
CA ALA A 40 5.06 18.87 -0.10
C ALA A 40 6.06 20.00 0.17
N VAL A 41 6.47 20.72 -0.88
CA VAL A 41 7.49 21.79 -0.80
C VAL A 41 7.05 22.99 -1.63
N GLN A 42 7.23 24.19 -1.09
CA GLN A 42 7.09 25.43 -1.85
C GLN A 42 8.29 25.62 -2.78
N ASN A 43 8.03 25.81 -4.06
CA ASN A 43 9.05 26.11 -5.05
C ASN A 43 9.29 27.62 -5.21
N ALA A 44 10.27 27.99 -6.03
CA ALA A 44 10.67 29.39 -6.22
C ALA A 44 9.57 30.29 -6.81
N PHE A 45 8.53 29.70 -7.42
CA PHE A 45 7.40 30.42 -8.00
C PHE A 45 6.21 30.55 -7.04
N GLY A 46 6.34 30.00 -5.82
CA GLY A 46 5.26 29.98 -4.83
C GLY A 46 4.26 28.84 -5.05
N ASN A 47 4.52 27.94 -5.99
CA ASN A 47 3.74 26.73 -6.22
C ASN A 47 4.24 25.56 -5.36
N THR A 48 3.45 24.50 -5.31
CA THR A 48 3.68 23.30 -4.54
C THR A 48 4.21 22.21 -5.44
N ASP A 49 5.34 21.64 -5.03
CA ASP A 49 5.87 20.39 -5.57
C ASP A 49 5.52 19.27 -4.59
N PHE A 50 4.74 18.29 -5.05
CA PHE A 50 4.43 17.09 -4.30
C PHE A 50 5.40 15.97 -4.68
N SER A 51 5.79 15.17 -3.69
CA SER A 51 6.50 13.94 -3.94
C SER A 51 5.98 12.82 -3.06
N LEU A 52 5.96 11.61 -3.62
CA LEU A 52 5.61 10.39 -2.91
C LEU A 52 6.79 9.43 -3.04
N ARG A 53 7.40 9.11 -1.90
CA ARG A 53 8.48 8.13 -1.83
C ARG A 53 7.91 6.76 -1.49
N CYS A 54 8.38 5.74 -2.19
CA CYS A 54 8.10 4.34 -1.92
C CYS A 54 9.40 3.65 -1.48
N GLY A 55 9.36 2.86 -0.43
CA GLY A 55 10.49 2.10 0.08
C GLY A 55 10.09 0.73 0.58
N VAL A 56 11.09 -0.11 0.86
CA VAL A 56 10.95 -1.44 1.45
C VAL A 56 11.98 -1.62 2.56
N ASP A 57 11.67 -2.46 3.54
CA ASP A 57 12.56 -2.77 4.68
C ASP A 57 13.60 -3.86 4.38
N HIS A 58 13.68 -4.36 3.15
CA HIS A 58 14.47 -5.56 2.85
C HIS A 58 15.73 -5.30 2.03
N ASN A 59 16.76 -6.09 2.30
CA ASN A 59 18.01 -6.12 1.54
C ASN A 59 17.85 -6.98 0.28
N GLY A 60 17.23 -6.43 -0.76
CA GLY A 60 17.08 -7.11 -2.03
C GLY A 60 16.48 -6.22 -3.11
N PRO A 61 16.72 -6.51 -4.39
CA PRO A 61 16.14 -5.73 -5.48
C PRO A 61 14.62 -5.81 -5.43
N TRP A 62 13.98 -4.68 -5.68
CA TRP A 62 12.53 -4.56 -5.69
C TRP A 62 12.07 -3.68 -6.84
N LYS A 63 10.79 -3.82 -7.17
CA LYS A 63 10.06 -3.02 -8.12
C LYS A 63 8.61 -2.84 -7.66
N CYS A 64 8.07 -1.64 -7.80
CA CYS A 64 6.64 -1.38 -7.61
C CYS A 64 6.13 -0.50 -8.74
N GLU A 65 5.23 -1.03 -9.56
CA GLU A 65 4.65 -0.36 -10.72
C GLU A 65 3.16 -0.12 -10.48
N GLY A 66 2.69 1.08 -10.80
CA GLY A 66 1.31 1.47 -10.53
C GLY A 66 0.98 2.87 -10.99
N ASN A 67 -0.13 3.40 -10.49
CA ASN A 67 -0.56 4.78 -10.69
C ASN A 67 -0.89 5.44 -9.36
N VAL A 68 -0.69 6.75 -9.30
CA VAL A 68 -1.09 7.57 -8.16
C VAL A 68 -1.92 8.76 -8.64
N GLN A 69 -2.98 9.06 -7.89
CA GLN A 69 -3.78 10.26 -8.04
C GLN A 69 -3.79 11.02 -6.71
N LEU A 70 -3.42 12.29 -6.73
CA LEU A 70 -3.53 13.20 -5.59
C LEU A 70 -4.91 13.86 -5.59
N ARG A 71 -5.54 13.93 -4.42
CA ARG A 71 -6.79 14.68 -4.19
C ARG A 71 -6.71 15.51 -2.90
N TYR A 72 -7.37 16.66 -2.91
CA TYR A 72 -7.63 17.49 -1.72
C TYR A 72 -8.81 18.41 -2.00
N GLY A 73 -9.75 18.50 -1.06
CA GLY A 73 -11.03 19.16 -1.31
C GLY A 73 -11.71 18.62 -2.57
N GLU A 74 -12.15 19.50 -3.46
CA GLU A 74 -12.71 19.13 -4.78
C GLU A 74 -11.63 19.00 -5.88
N HIS A 75 -10.37 19.31 -5.56
CA HIS A 75 -9.26 19.23 -6.51
C HIS A 75 -8.73 17.80 -6.62
N SER A 76 -8.49 17.37 -7.86
CA SER A 76 -7.82 16.11 -8.14
C SER A 76 -6.93 16.22 -9.37
N CYS A 77 -5.78 15.56 -9.34
CA CYS A 77 -4.94 15.45 -10.53
C CYS A 77 -5.38 14.24 -11.37
N ASN A 78 -4.96 14.18 -12.64
CA ASN A 78 -5.08 12.91 -13.38
C ASN A 78 -4.16 11.87 -12.75
N ALA A 79 -4.62 10.62 -12.70
CA ALA A 79 -3.78 9.51 -12.27
C ALA A 79 -2.51 9.46 -13.14
N ARG A 80 -1.34 9.39 -12.50
CA ARG A 80 -0.04 9.33 -13.17
C ARG A 80 0.68 8.03 -12.83
N PRO A 81 1.38 7.43 -13.80
CA PRO A 81 2.11 6.21 -13.55
C PRO A 81 3.34 6.46 -12.67
N PHE A 82 3.72 5.45 -11.91
CA PHE A 82 5.01 5.34 -11.26
C PHE A 82 5.63 3.96 -11.54
N ASN A 83 6.95 3.92 -11.49
CA ASN A 83 7.72 2.69 -11.58
C ASN A 83 8.89 2.81 -10.61
N PHE A 84 8.68 2.31 -9.40
CA PHE A 84 9.65 2.36 -8.33
C PHE A 84 10.59 1.16 -8.34
N HIS A 85 11.84 1.40 -7.99
CA HIS A 85 12.90 0.40 -7.77
C HIS A 85 14.07 1.08 -7.04
N ASP A 86 15.17 0.36 -6.80
CA ASP A 86 16.33 0.85 -6.03
C ASP A 86 16.87 2.22 -6.46
N ASN A 87 16.89 2.49 -7.77
CA ASN A 87 17.43 3.74 -8.32
C ASN A 87 16.35 4.80 -8.60
N ASN A 88 15.08 4.49 -8.40
CA ASN A 88 13.96 5.40 -8.62
C ASN A 88 12.87 5.10 -7.60
N SER A 89 12.89 5.77 -6.46
CA SER A 89 11.95 5.50 -5.36
C SER A 89 11.01 6.67 -5.09
N ILE A 90 11.03 7.71 -5.92
CA ILE A 90 10.31 8.97 -5.67
C ILE A 90 9.52 9.36 -6.92
N TRP A 91 8.21 9.47 -6.76
CA TRP A 91 7.33 10.09 -7.73
C TRP A 91 7.21 11.57 -7.41
N LYS A 92 7.06 12.41 -8.44
CA LYS A 92 6.96 13.86 -8.32
C LYS A 92 5.82 14.42 -9.15
N LEU A 93 5.20 15.45 -8.61
CA LEU A 93 4.23 16.30 -9.28
C LEU A 93 4.61 17.75 -8.99
N ASP A 94 5.36 18.31 -9.93
CA ASP A 94 5.93 19.65 -9.81
C ASP A 94 4.91 20.71 -10.28
N ASN A 95 4.98 21.89 -9.66
CA ASN A 95 4.23 23.09 -10.05
C ASN A 95 2.70 22.86 -10.14
N TYR A 96 2.12 22.18 -9.16
CA TYR A 96 0.72 21.75 -9.26
C TYR A 96 -0.30 22.82 -8.84
N ASP A 97 -0.09 23.43 -7.66
CA ASP A 97 -1.00 24.43 -7.09
C ASP A 97 -0.22 25.45 -6.26
N PHE A 98 -0.80 26.60 -5.94
CA PHE A 98 -0.17 27.59 -5.07
C PHE A 98 0.00 27.06 -3.66
N TRP A 99 1.18 27.24 -3.06
CA TRP A 99 1.49 26.82 -1.68
C TRP A 99 0.54 27.39 -0.63
N THR A 100 -0.15 28.49 -0.96
CA THR A 100 -1.20 29.09 -0.13
C THR A 100 -2.38 28.16 0.14
N PHE A 101 -2.59 27.11 -0.67
CA PHE A 101 -3.68 26.15 -0.48
C PHE A 101 -3.68 25.50 0.91
N LEU A 102 -2.51 25.35 1.56
CA LEU A 102 -2.41 24.77 2.91
C LEU A 102 -3.17 25.55 3.97
N THR A 103 -3.39 26.85 3.78
CA THR A 103 -4.09 27.70 4.76
C THR A 103 -5.33 28.35 4.17
N ASP A 104 -5.71 27.97 2.96
CA ASP A 104 -6.92 28.45 2.31
C ASP A 104 -8.13 27.86 3.05
N ASP A 105 -9.12 28.69 3.35
CA ASP A 105 -10.28 28.31 4.17
C ASP A 105 -11.16 27.24 3.50
N MET A 106 -11.02 27.03 2.19
CA MET A 106 -11.68 25.94 1.48
C MET A 106 -11.06 24.56 1.77
N TYR A 107 -9.77 24.51 2.12
CA TYR A 107 -9.01 23.24 2.30
C TYR A 107 -8.43 23.08 3.71
N CYS A 108 -8.42 24.15 4.49
CA CYS A 108 -7.85 24.20 5.83
C CYS A 108 -8.95 24.43 6.85
N PHE A 109 -9.20 23.43 7.68
CA PHE A 109 -10.17 23.52 8.78
C PHE A 109 -9.46 23.30 10.11
N ASN A 110 -9.60 24.26 11.03
CA ASN A 110 -8.91 24.24 12.33
C ASN A 110 -7.38 24.05 12.21
N ASP A 111 -6.75 24.75 11.27
CA ASP A 111 -5.30 24.66 11.00
C ASP A 111 -4.85 23.25 10.59
N LYS A 112 -5.75 22.51 9.92
CA LYS A 112 -5.50 21.18 9.37
C LYS A 112 -5.92 21.09 7.91
N THR A 113 -5.06 20.48 7.11
CA THR A 113 -5.33 20.19 5.69
C THR A 113 -5.14 18.71 5.43
N ALA A 114 -6.07 18.10 4.70
CA ALA A 114 -6.02 16.69 4.34
C ALA A 114 -5.67 16.51 2.86
N LEU A 115 -4.72 15.61 2.59
CA LEU A 115 -4.33 15.19 1.24
C LEU A 115 -4.55 13.68 1.10
N GLU A 116 -5.08 13.26 -0.04
CA GLU A 116 -5.31 11.85 -0.35
C GLU A 116 -4.45 11.42 -1.53
N PHE A 117 -3.61 10.41 -1.34
CA PHE A 117 -2.92 9.72 -2.43
C PHE A 117 -3.64 8.41 -2.71
N HIS A 118 -4.39 8.38 -3.80
CA HIS A 118 -5.08 7.19 -4.30
C HIS A 118 -4.08 6.38 -5.13
N ILE A 119 -3.68 5.21 -4.63
CA ILE A 119 -2.60 4.40 -5.18
C ILE A 119 -3.16 3.09 -5.71
N TYR A 120 -2.86 2.81 -6.98
CA TYR A 120 -3.18 1.56 -7.63
C TYR A 120 -1.90 0.85 -8.07
N ILE A 121 -1.51 -0.20 -7.36
CA ILE A 121 -0.37 -1.04 -7.71
C ILE A 121 -0.80 -2.05 -8.79
N ILE A 122 -0.16 -1.98 -9.96
CA ILE A 122 -0.35 -2.91 -11.08
C ILE A 122 0.49 -4.17 -10.89
N SER A 123 1.75 -4.00 -10.49
CA SER A 123 2.64 -5.12 -10.23
C SER A 123 3.76 -4.75 -9.27
N SER A 124 4.14 -5.69 -8.43
CA SER A 124 5.29 -5.59 -7.54
C SER A 124 6.19 -6.80 -7.67
N GLU A 125 7.48 -6.55 -7.56
CA GLU A 125 8.56 -7.52 -7.47
C GLU A 125 9.42 -7.13 -6.26
N GLY A 126 9.91 -8.09 -5.51
CA GLY A 126 10.45 -7.84 -4.17
C GLY A 126 10.01 -9.01 -3.31
N THR A 127 10.95 -9.90 -3.01
CA THR A 127 10.64 -11.15 -2.32
C THR A 127 10.40 -10.87 -0.85
N THR A 128 9.18 -10.49 -0.51
CA THR A 128 8.55 -10.83 0.77
C THR A 128 7.07 -11.13 0.56
N TRP A 129 6.81 -12.26 -0.09
CA TRP A 129 5.60 -13.00 0.27
C TRP A 129 5.86 -13.52 1.67
N ILE A 130 5.24 -12.89 2.68
CA ILE A 130 5.31 -13.27 4.09
C ILE A 130 6.72 -13.07 4.65
N SER A 131 6.92 -12.01 5.44
CA SER A 131 8.22 -11.62 6.01
C SER A 131 8.87 -12.69 6.91
N ASP A 132 8.14 -13.75 7.27
CA ASP A 132 8.68 -14.98 7.83
C ASP A 132 7.80 -16.18 7.45
N PRO A 133 8.22 -17.06 6.51
CA PRO A 133 7.51 -18.32 6.22
C PRO A 133 7.29 -19.19 7.48
N GLY A 134 8.09 -18.98 8.52
CA GLY A 134 7.98 -19.57 9.85
C GLY A 134 6.64 -19.33 10.53
N ILE A 135 5.92 -18.25 10.21
CA ILE A 135 4.57 -18.02 10.77
C ILE A 135 3.55 -19.10 10.39
N PHE A 136 3.83 -19.85 9.32
CA PHE A 136 3.04 -20.99 8.88
C PHE A 136 3.69 -22.33 9.21
N ALA A 137 4.90 -22.35 9.77
CA ALA A 137 5.58 -23.58 10.15
C ALA A 137 4.89 -24.28 11.34
N GLY A 138 4.18 -23.53 12.18
CA GLY A 138 3.39 -24.03 13.30
C GLY A 138 1.95 -23.50 13.29
N PRO A 139 1.05 -24.13 14.06
CA PRO A 139 -0.33 -23.67 14.18
C PRO A 139 -0.38 -22.28 14.85
N ASN A 140 -1.19 -21.37 14.29
CA ASN A 140 -1.57 -20.11 14.93
C ASN A 140 -3.06 -20.10 15.27
N ASN A 141 -3.52 -19.03 15.91
CA ASN A 141 -4.92 -18.85 16.34
C ASN A 141 -5.96 -18.88 15.19
N MET A 142 -5.53 -18.66 13.95
CA MET A 142 -6.38 -18.68 12.76
C MET A 142 -6.18 -19.92 11.88
N SER A 143 -5.13 -20.72 12.12
CA SER A 143 -4.84 -21.91 11.34
C SER A 143 -5.83 -23.02 11.65
N ASN A 144 -6.56 -23.50 10.64
CA ASN A 144 -7.51 -24.61 10.77
C ASN A 144 -7.32 -25.70 9.69
N VAL A 145 -6.28 -25.58 8.87
CA VAL A 145 -5.85 -26.62 7.93
C VAL A 145 -4.35 -26.64 7.76
N ILE A 146 -3.80 -27.83 7.49
CA ILE A 146 -2.41 -27.99 7.08
C ILE A 146 -2.38 -28.26 5.58
N LEU A 147 -1.75 -27.35 4.84
CA LEU A 147 -1.44 -27.53 3.43
C LEU A 147 -0.09 -28.25 3.33
N LYS A 148 -0.04 -29.37 2.60
CA LYS A 148 1.20 -30.10 2.34
C LYS A 148 1.67 -29.83 0.92
N ILE A 149 2.89 -29.29 0.76
CA ILE A 149 3.54 -29.03 -0.52
C ILE A 149 4.89 -29.77 -0.52
N GLY A 150 5.03 -30.80 -1.34
CA GLY A 150 6.19 -31.70 -1.26
C GLY A 150 6.36 -32.28 0.15
N ASP A 151 7.52 -32.06 0.76
CA ASP A 151 7.81 -32.43 2.16
C ASP A 151 7.48 -31.31 3.17
N GLY A 152 7.20 -30.10 2.69
CA GLY A 152 6.83 -28.95 3.51
C GLY A 152 5.38 -29.00 4.01
N ARG A 153 5.13 -28.32 5.14
CA ARG A 153 3.81 -28.16 5.75
C ARG A 153 3.58 -26.69 6.10
N LEU A 154 2.40 -26.18 5.77
CA LEU A 154 1.97 -24.82 6.08
C LEU A 154 0.65 -24.86 6.85
N HIS A 155 0.60 -24.19 8.00
CA HIS A 155 -0.56 -24.07 8.87
C HIS A 155 -1.39 -22.83 8.50
N VAL A 156 -2.47 -23.00 7.73
CA VAL A 156 -3.21 -21.90 7.09
C VAL A 156 -4.69 -21.91 7.46
N SER A 157 -5.42 -20.85 7.09
CA SER A 157 -6.88 -20.76 7.25
C SER A 157 -7.59 -21.16 5.95
N LYS A 158 -8.54 -22.09 6.02
CA LYS A 158 -9.40 -22.50 4.90
C LYS A 158 -10.20 -21.33 4.35
N GLU A 159 -10.71 -20.47 5.23
CA GLU A 159 -11.59 -19.37 4.88
C GLU A 159 -10.83 -18.31 4.09
N VAL A 160 -9.66 -17.92 4.57
CA VAL A 160 -8.77 -16.97 3.87
C VAL A 160 -8.39 -17.53 2.49
N LEU A 161 -7.96 -18.80 2.43
CA LEU A 161 -7.63 -19.43 1.14
C LEU A 161 -8.83 -19.50 0.18
N ALA A 162 -10.04 -19.78 0.69
CA ALA A 162 -11.24 -19.86 -0.12
C ALA A 162 -11.74 -18.48 -0.60
N ILE A 163 -11.54 -17.42 0.18
CA ILE A 163 -11.85 -16.05 -0.22
C ILE A 163 -10.98 -15.65 -1.42
N HIS A 164 -9.70 -15.98 -1.37
CA HIS A 164 -8.74 -15.56 -2.40
C HIS A 164 -8.55 -16.55 -3.55
N SER A 165 -9.15 -17.74 -3.50
CA SER A 165 -9.01 -18.74 -4.56
C SER A 165 -10.28 -19.58 -4.73
N PRO A 166 -10.96 -19.48 -5.89
CA PRO A 166 -12.10 -20.33 -6.23
C PRO A 166 -11.77 -21.83 -6.20
N VAL A 167 -10.52 -22.19 -6.48
CA VAL A 167 -10.03 -23.57 -6.40
C VAL A 167 -10.08 -24.05 -4.95
N PHE A 168 -9.50 -23.29 -4.01
CA PHE A 168 -9.56 -23.63 -2.59
C PHE A 168 -10.98 -23.57 -2.02
N LYS A 169 -11.81 -22.64 -2.48
CA LYS A 169 -13.23 -22.57 -2.13
C LYS A 169 -13.95 -23.87 -2.49
N THR A 170 -13.77 -24.34 -3.71
CA THR A 170 -14.36 -25.61 -4.18
C THR A 170 -13.77 -26.81 -3.44
N LEU A 171 -12.47 -26.80 -3.17
CA LEU A 171 -11.77 -27.89 -2.50
C LEU A 171 -12.20 -28.07 -1.04
N PHE A 172 -12.43 -26.97 -0.31
CA PHE A 172 -12.80 -27.00 1.11
C PHE A 172 -14.32 -26.99 1.35
N PHE A 173 -15.09 -26.30 0.51
CA PHE A 173 -16.51 -26.04 0.72
C PHE A 173 -17.40 -26.47 -0.45
N GLY A 174 -16.83 -27.01 -1.53
CA GLY A 174 -17.60 -27.61 -2.60
C GLY A 174 -18.30 -28.90 -2.15
N HIS A 175 -19.44 -29.20 -2.76
CA HIS A 175 -20.19 -30.43 -2.50
C HIS A 175 -19.42 -31.66 -3.00
N VAL A 176 -18.57 -32.23 -2.15
CA VAL A 176 -18.07 -33.58 -2.34
C VAL A 176 -18.27 -34.34 -1.04
N ALA A 177 -19.20 -35.31 -1.08
CA ALA A 177 -19.44 -36.26 -0.01
C ALA A 177 -18.21 -37.14 0.22
N LYS A 178 -17.25 -36.70 1.04
CA LYS A 178 -16.23 -37.59 1.62
C LYS A 178 -15.95 -37.23 3.08
N LYS A 179 -16.38 -38.14 3.96
CA LYS A 179 -16.01 -38.26 5.36
C LYS A 179 -14.50 -38.06 5.57
N ASP A 180 -14.18 -37.30 6.60
CA ASP A 180 -12.93 -37.29 7.37
C ASP A 180 -11.61 -37.35 6.58
N LYS A 181 -11.08 -36.20 6.11
CA LYS A 181 -9.62 -35.98 6.03
C LYS A 181 -9.26 -34.50 6.16
N ALA A 182 -8.81 -34.08 7.34
CA ALA A 182 -8.22 -32.75 7.61
C ALA A 182 -6.83 -32.53 6.95
N LYS A 183 -6.51 -33.23 5.86
CA LYS A 183 -5.22 -33.16 5.15
C LYS A 183 -5.49 -33.12 3.66
N VAL A 184 -5.22 -31.97 3.04
CA VAL A 184 -5.37 -31.78 1.60
C VAL A 184 -3.98 -31.72 0.98
N ARG A 185 -3.77 -32.56 -0.04
CA ARG A 185 -2.50 -32.71 -0.76
C ARG A 185 -2.68 -32.12 -2.15
N ILE A 186 -1.84 -31.17 -2.54
CA ILE A 186 -1.80 -30.63 -3.89
C ILE A 186 -0.55 -31.24 -4.55
N ASN A 187 -0.75 -31.83 -5.73
CA ASN A 187 0.34 -32.33 -6.58
C ASN A 187 0.72 -31.26 -7.59
#